data_AF-A0A8C6X9Q4-F1
#
_entry.id   AF-A0A8C6X9Q4-F1
#
_cell.length_a   1.000
_cell.length_b   1.000
_cell.length_c   1.000
_cell.angle_alpha   90.00
_cell.angle_beta   90.00
_cell.angle_gamma   90.00
#
_symmetry.space_group_name_H-M   'P 1'
#
loop_
_entity.id
_entity.type
_entity.pdbx_description
1 polymer ?
#
loop_
_entity_poly.entity_id
_entity_poly.type
_entity_poly.pdbx_seq_one_letter_code
_entity_poly.pdbx_strand_id
1 'polypeptide(L)'
;MNLAIHDLLTCCRQLGSDKAMERKKEIEKFRRLICDPETVQQLDRNSDSKQGKQMNWDTVFRFLLKYIQKEAESIRLAKPNTSASTQATREKKMKQLSSLVKYFIMCANKSE
;
A
#
# COMPACT_ATOMS: atom_id res chain seq x y z
N MET A 1 -15.99 16.18 6.23
CA MET A 1 -15.18 14.95 6.16
C MET A 1 -14.89 14.70 4.70
N ASN A 2 -13.63 14.68 4.26
CA ASN A 2 -13.31 14.39 2.85
C ASN A 2 -13.49 12.89 2.60
N LEU A 3 -14.36 12.53 1.65
CA LEU A 3 -14.74 11.13 1.38
C LEU A 3 -13.55 10.33 0.83
N ALA A 4 -12.74 10.94 -0.04
CA ALA A 4 -11.58 10.29 -0.64
C ALA A 4 -10.54 9.87 0.42
N ILE A 5 -10.25 10.75 1.39
CA ILE A 5 -9.36 10.45 2.53
C ILE A 5 -9.96 9.38 3.45
N HIS A 6 -11.28 9.42 3.69
CA HIS A 6 -11.95 8.40 4.51
C HIS A 6 -11.87 7.00 3.85
N ASP A 7 -12.07 6.93 2.55
CA ASP A 7 -12.00 5.70 1.78
C ASP A 7 -10.57 5.14 1.73
N LEU A 8 -9.58 6.02 1.55
CA LEU A 8 -8.17 5.63 1.63
C LEU A 8 -7.81 5.13 3.02
N LEU A 9 -8.23 5.82 4.09
CA LEU A 9 -7.98 5.38 5.47
C LEU A 9 -8.58 4.00 5.73
N THR A 10 -9.81 3.78 5.29
CA THR A 10 -10.51 2.49 5.44
C THR A 10 -9.76 1.40 4.68
N CYS A 11 -9.35 1.66 3.44
CA CYS A 11 -8.54 0.75 2.64
C CYS A 11 -7.20 0.42 3.32
N CYS A 12 -6.47 1.43 3.79
CA CYS A 12 -5.19 1.28 4.49
C CYS A 12 -5.29 0.43 5.76
N ARG A 13 -6.39 0.55 6.54
CA ARG A 13 -6.63 -0.31 7.70
C ARG A 13 -6.79 -1.78 7.29
N GLN A 14 -7.52 -2.02 6.20
CA GLN A 14 -7.79 -3.38 5.71
C GLN A 14 -6.58 -4.03 5.00
N LEU A 15 -5.61 -3.25 4.51
CA LEU A 15 -4.31 -3.78 4.09
C LEU A 15 -3.58 -4.55 5.21
N GLY A 16 -3.90 -4.24 6.47
CA GLY A 16 -3.40 -4.95 7.65
C GLY A 16 -4.11 -6.27 7.97
N SER A 17 -5.14 -6.69 7.22
CA SER A 17 -5.92 -7.91 7.52
C SER A 17 -5.05 -9.17 7.58
N ASP A 18 -5.38 -10.12 8.45
CA ASP A 18 -4.74 -11.45 8.48
C ASP A 18 -5.13 -12.31 7.29
N LYS A 19 -6.27 -12.02 6.65
CA LYS A 19 -6.76 -12.78 5.51
C LYS A 19 -6.09 -12.31 4.22
N ALA A 20 -5.30 -13.20 3.61
CA ALA A 20 -4.54 -12.89 2.39
C ALA A 20 -5.42 -12.42 1.21
N MET A 21 -6.61 -12.98 1.05
CA MET A 21 -7.54 -12.60 -0.02
C MET A 21 -8.11 -11.18 0.17
N GLU A 22 -8.37 -10.77 1.41
CA GLU A 22 -8.80 -9.39 1.71
C GLU A 22 -7.67 -8.42 1.41
N ARG A 23 -6.44 -8.70 1.87
CA ARG A 23 -5.26 -7.88 1.54
C ARG A 23 -5.05 -7.72 0.03
N LYS A 24 -5.23 -8.80 -0.74
CA LYS A 24 -5.12 -8.77 -2.21
C LYS A 24 -6.19 -7.90 -2.86
N LYS A 25 -7.43 -7.92 -2.35
CA LYS A 25 -8.50 -7.04 -2.85
C LYS A 25 -8.20 -5.57 -2.54
N GLU A 26 -7.78 -5.31 -1.30
CA GLU A 26 -7.55 -3.95 -0.83
C GLU A 26 -6.31 -3.32 -1.46
N ILE A 27 -5.28 -4.09 -1.84
CA ILE A 27 -4.13 -3.48 -2.52
C ILE A 27 -4.47 -2.97 -3.92
N GLU A 28 -5.39 -3.62 -4.64
CA GLU A 28 -5.88 -3.12 -5.93
C GLU A 28 -6.73 -1.85 -5.75
N LYS A 29 -7.54 -1.80 -4.67
CA LYS A 29 -8.29 -0.59 -4.30
C LYS A 29 -7.34 0.55 -3.92
N PHE A 30 -6.32 0.26 -3.11
CA PHE A 30 -5.29 1.20 -2.68
C PHE A 30 -4.60 1.86 -3.87
N ARG A 31 -4.20 1.09 -4.89
CA ARG A 31 -3.56 1.61 -6.11
C ARG A 31 -4.43 2.62 -6.87
N ARG A 32 -5.75 2.45 -6.84
CA ARG A 32 -6.69 3.38 -7.47
C ARG A 32 -6.83 4.66 -6.65
N LEU A 33 -7.01 4.52 -5.33
CA LEU A 33 -7.20 5.66 -4.43
C LEU A 33 -5.93 6.53 -4.32
N ILE A 34 -4.74 5.93 -4.24
CA ILE A 34 -3.51 6.69 -3.99
C ILE A 34 -3.03 7.55 -5.16
N CYS A 35 -3.67 7.42 -6.32
CA CYS A 35 -3.40 8.26 -7.49
C CYS A 35 -4.67 8.96 -8.00
N ASP A 36 -5.76 8.88 -7.22
CA ASP A 36 -6.95 9.68 -7.45
C ASP A 36 -6.62 11.17 -7.18
N PRO A 37 -6.92 12.10 -8.11
CA PRO A 37 -6.51 13.50 -7.98
C PRO A 37 -7.00 14.18 -6.71
N GLU A 38 -8.24 13.87 -6.26
CA GLU A 38 -8.76 14.44 -5.02
C GLU A 38 -7.98 13.91 -3.82
N THR A 39 -7.74 12.61 -3.77
CA THR A 39 -6.94 11.98 -2.71
C THR A 39 -5.53 12.56 -2.64
N VAL A 40 -4.84 12.68 -3.77
CA VAL A 40 -3.49 13.24 -3.88
C VAL A 40 -3.46 14.67 -3.35
N GLN A 41 -4.35 15.54 -3.85
CA GLN A 41 -4.42 16.94 -3.41
C GLN A 41 -4.64 17.07 -1.89
N GLN A 42 -5.45 16.19 -1.30
CA GLN A 42 -5.67 16.20 0.14
C GLN A 42 -4.44 15.70 0.91
N LEU A 43 -3.75 14.67 0.43
CA LEU A 43 -2.52 14.18 1.06
C LEU A 43 -1.41 15.23 1.00
N ASP A 44 -1.27 15.97 -0.10
CA ASP A 44 -0.30 17.06 -0.23
C ASP A 44 -0.58 18.17 0.80
N ARG A 45 -1.81 18.69 0.79
CA ARG A 45 -2.26 19.71 1.77
C ARG A 45 -2.06 19.28 3.21
N ASN A 46 -2.35 18.01 3.52
CA ASN A 46 -2.21 17.48 4.88
C ASN A 46 -0.74 17.24 5.26
N SER A 47 0.15 17.01 4.28
CA SER A 47 1.59 16.85 4.51
C SER A 47 2.27 18.19 4.78
N ASP A 48 1.81 19.26 4.12
CA ASP A 48 2.28 20.64 4.37
C ASP A 48 1.71 21.26 5.66
N SER A 49 0.60 20.71 6.16
CA SER A 49 -0.06 21.20 7.36
C SER A 49 0.76 20.89 8.63
N LYS A 50 0.97 21.92 9.44
CA LYS A 50 1.57 21.77 10.79
C LYS A 50 0.65 21.00 11.76
N GLN A 51 -0.60 20.74 11.39
CA GLN A 51 -1.56 19.97 12.20
C GLN A 51 -1.48 18.48 11.86
N GLY A 52 -0.59 17.74 12.53
CA GLY A 52 -0.33 16.30 12.31
C GLY A 52 -1.46 15.33 12.69
N LYS A 53 -2.73 15.78 12.73
CA LYS A 53 -3.90 14.94 13.04
C LYS A 53 -4.58 14.35 11.82
N GLN A 54 -4.28 14.86 10.62
CA GLN A 54 -4.90 14.41 9.37
C GLN A 54 -4.03 13.37 8.66
N MET A 55 -4.67 12.53 7.84
CA MET A 55 -3.97 11.52 7.06
C MET A 55 -3.13 12.20 5.98
N ASN A 56 -1.83 11.92 5.99
CA ASN A 56 -0.82 12.51 5.10
C ASN A 56 0.03 11.40 4.44
N TRP A 57 0.95 11.77 3.55
CA TRP A 57 1.79 10.81 2.82
C TRP A 57 2.60 9.89 3.75
N ASP A 58 3.16 10.40 4.84
CA ASP A 58 3.88 9.59 5.84
C ASP A 58 2.99 8.52 6.49
N THR A 59 1.75 8.89 6.79
CA THR A 59 0.78 7.97 7.39
C THR A 59 0.43 6.86 6.41
N VAL A 60 0.19 7.20 5.14
CA VAL A 60 -0.06 6.22 4.09
C VAL A 60 1.15 5.30 3.90
N PHE A 61 2.36 5.87 3.85
CA PHE A 61 3.60 5.11 3.68
C PHE A 61 3.81 4.11 4.80
N ARG A 62 3.51 4.47 6.06
CA ARG A 62 3.55 3.54 7.20
C ARG A 62 2.58 2.36 7.04
N PHE A 63 1.37 2.58 6.51
CA PHE A 63 0.45 1.48 6.20
C PHE A 63 0.98 0.59 5.08
N LEU A 64 1.54 1.19 4.02
CA LEU A 64 2.13 0.46 2.91
C LEU A 64 3.31 -0.41 3.35
N LEU A 65 4.21 0.14 4.18
CA LEU A 65 5.35 -0.62 4.73
C LEU A 65 4.88 -1.81 5.57
N LYS A 66 3.86 -1.64 6.43
CA LYS A 66 3.27 -2.74 7.20
C LYS A 66 2.69 -3.83 6.31
N TYR A 67 1.99 -3.46 5.24
CA TYR A 67 1.48 -4.40 4.25
C TYR A 67 2.61 -5.19 3.58
N ILE A 68 3.67 -4.51 3.13
CA ILE A 68 4.83 -5.13 2.48
C ILE A 68 5.53 -6.12 3.42
N GLN A 69 5.75 -5.73 4.68
CA GLN A 69 6.33 -6.60 5.70
C GLN A 69 5.49 -7.88 5.87
N LYS A 70 4.16 -7.73 5.97
CA LYS A 70 3.24 -8.86 6.14
C LYS A 70 3.21 -9.81 4.93
N GLU A 71 3.25 -9.26 3.72
CA GLU A 71 3.37 -10.07 2.50
C GLU A 71 4.74 -10.77 2.40
N ALA A 72 5.81 -10.09 2.77
CA ALA A 72 7.16 -10.65 2.78
C ALA A 72 7.29 -11.80 3.79
N GLU A 73 6.73 -11.65 5.00
CA GLU A 73 6.67 -12.70 6.01
C GLU A 73 5.85 -13.90 5.52
N SER A 74 4.69 -13.65 4.88
CA SER A 74 3.85 -14.71 4.29
C SER A 74 4.60 -15.51 3.21
N ILE A 75 5.45 -14.85 2.42
CA ILE A 75 6.30 -15.49 1.42
C ILE A 75 7.41 -16.31 2.10
N ARG A 76 8.03 -15.78 3.16
CA ARG A 76 9.14 -16.43 3.89
C ARG A 76 8.70 -17.67 4.68
N LEU A 77 7.52 -17.64 5.29
CA LEU A 77 6.97 -18.78 6.04
C LEU A 77 6.59 -19.96 5.15
N ALA A 78 6.47 -19.76 3.85
CA ALA A 78 6.23 -20.84 2.91
C ALA A 78 7.49 -21.72 2.75
N LYS A 79 7.35 -23.04 2.88
CA LYS A 79 8.47 -24.01 2.91
C LYS A 79 9.45 -23.80 1.74
N PRO A 80 10.78 -23.82 1.96
CA PRO A 80 11.77 -23.60 0.89
C PRO A 80 11.83 -24.74 -0.14
N ASN A 81 11.49 -25.98 0.23
CA ASN A 81 11.58 -27.17 -0.64
C ASN A 81 10.42 -27.32 -1.63
N THR A 82 9.97 -26.22 -2.22
CA THR A 82 8.86 -26.20 -3.17
C THR A 82 9.33 -26.27 -4.62
N SER A 83 8.45 -26.70 -5.52
CA SER A 83 8.72 -26.76 -6.96
C SER A 83 9.28 -25.45 -7.53
N ALA A 84 9.99 -25.54 -8.65
CA ALA A 84 10.46 -24.37 -9.42
C ALA A 84 9.31 -23.39 -9.75
N SER A 85 8.11 -23.90 -10.03
CA SER A 85 6.91 -23.07 -10.28
C SER A 85 6.46 -22.27 -9.05
N THR A 86 6.61 -22.84 -7.84
CA THR A 86 6.30 -22.15 -6.59
C THR A 86 7.34 -21.07 -6.31
N GLN A 87 8.62 -21.36 -6.54
CA GLN A 87 9.71 -20.40 -6.37
C GLN A 87 9.56 -19.20 -7.32
N ALA A 88 9.27 -19.43 -8.60
CA ALA A 88 8.99 -18.37 -9.57
C ALA A 88 7.80 -17.48 -9.14
N THR A 89 6.77 -18.07 -8.53
CA THR A 89 5.62 -17.32 -8.00
C THR A 89 6.03 -16.41 -6.83
N ARG A 90 6.93 -16.86 -5.95
CA ARG A 90 7.45 -16.04 -4.84
C ARG A 90 8.27 -14.85 -5.35
N GLU A 91 9.17 -15.09 -6.30
CA GLU A 91 9.97 -14.05 -6.92
C GLU A 91 9.10 -13.00 -7.62
N LYS A 92 8.07 -13.46 -8.34
CA LYS A 92 7.07 -12.56 -8.94
C LYS A 92 6.39 -11.69 -7.90
N LYS A 93 5.94 -12.27 -6.77
CA LYS A 93 5.33 -11.51 -5.68
C LYS A 93 6.30 -10.48 -5.08
N MET A 94 7.56 -10.84 -4.84
CA MET A 94 8.56 -9.87 -4.34
C MET A 94 8.77 -8.71 -5.30
N LYS A 95 8.89 -8.98 -6.61
CA LYS A 95 8.96 -7.92 -7.63
C LYS A 95 7.71 -7.04 -7.63
N GLN A 96 6.52 -7.61 -7.40
CA GLN A 96 5.28 -6.84 -7.29
C GLN A 96 5.27 -5.91 -6.06
N LEU A 97 5.82 -6.34 -4.92
CA LEU A 97 5.99 -5.48 -3.74
C LEU A 97 6.97 -4.33 -4.02
N SER A 98 8.11 -4.60 -4.65
CA SER A 98 9.05 -3.55 -5.05
C SER A 98 8.42 -2.56 -6.05
N SER A 99 7.65 -3.07 -7.02
CA SER A 99 6.92 -2.24 -7.98
C SER A 99 5.87 -1.37 -7.31
N LEU A 100 5.24 -1.85 -6.23
CA LEU A 100 4.22 -1.11 -5.50
C LEU A 100 4.82 0.09 -4.76
N VAL A 101 6.01 -0.05 -4.16
CA VAL A 101 6.72 1.08 -3.53
C VAL A 101 7.05 2.15 -4.58
N LYS A 102 7.58 1.74 -5.75
CA LYS A 102 7.86 2.66 -6.86
C LYS A 102 6.61 3.39 -7.32
N TYR A 103 5.49 2.67 -7.44
CA TYR A 103 4.22 3.25 -7.83
C TYR A 103 3.71 4.28 -6.82
N PHE A 104 3.84 3.98 -5.51
CA PHE A 104 3.50 4.92 -4.44
C PHE A 104 4.34 6.20 -4.53
N ILE A 105 5.67 6.07 -4.65
CA ILE A 105 6.57 7.23 -4.78
C ILE A 105 6.21 8.05 -6.03
N MET A 106 5.94 7.40 -7.15
CA MET A 106 5.52 8.08 -8.37
C MET A 106 4.23 8.89 -8.17
N CYS A 107 3.24 8.37 -7.42
CA CYS A 107 2.01 9.13 -7.18
C CYS A 107 2.20 10.27 -6.17
N ALA A 108 3.07 10.11 -5.18
CA ALA A 108 3.43 11.17 -4.25
C ALA A 108 4.24 12.31 -4.93
N ASN A 109 5.12 11.96 -5.87
CA ASN A 109 5.99 12.92 -6.54
C ASN A 109 5.34 13.58 -7.77
N LYS A 110 4.20 13.08 -8.26
CA LYS A 110 3.44 13.73 -9.35
C LYS A 110 2.77 15.04 -8.93
N SER A 111 2.85 15.38 -7.66
CA SER A 111 2.31 16.60 -7.07
C SER A 111 3.25 17.81 -7.15
N GLU A 112 4.44 17.67 -7.75
CA GLU A 112 5.34 18.79 -8.10
C GLU A 112 5.08 19.34 -9.51
#